data_AF-A0A7C4Y975-F1
#
_entry.id   AF-A0A7C4Y975-F1
#
_cell.length_a   1.000
_cell.length_b   1.000
_cell.length_c   1.000
_cell.angle_alpha   90.00
_cell.angle_beta   90.00
_cell.angle_gamma   90.00
#
_symmetry.space_group_name_H-M   'P 1'
#
loop_
_entity.id
_entity.type
_entity.pdbx_description
1 polymer ?
#
loop_
_entity_poly.entity_id
_entity_poly.type
_entity_poly.pdbx_seq_one_letter_code
_entity_poly.pdbx_strand_id
1 'polypeptide(L)'
;DSFLLNANKFRTIHLATHASMNNTEPLRSFILFHPSDPDHKLFAQEIYNLDLDSTELVILSACETGGGQLVKGEGLMSLSRAFAYAGCQNIITSLWKASDKNTAFITGRLHYYIDKGFSKDMALQQAKLDFLNSNEIEPRYKSPVYWANLILIGNYEPYHKNNNWWWIALVLITGALTYKMMKNKSLPKNEKT
;
A
#
# COMPACT_ATOMS: atom_id res chain seq x y z
N ASP A 1 2.60 -19.56 11.88
CA ASP A 1 4.06 -19.53 11.67
C ASP A 1 4.51 -19.04 10.29
N SER A 2 4.04 -19.62 9.17
CA SER A 2 4.51 -19.24 7.82
C SER A 2 4.44 -17.74 7.52
N PHE A 3 3.35 -17.07 7.89
CA PHE A 3 3.20 -15.62 7.72
C PHE A 3 4.28 -14.84 8.47
N LEU A 4 4.46 -15.12 9.76
CA LEU A 4 5.43 -14.41 10.62
C LEU A 4 6.87 -14.51 10.08
N LEU A 5 7.22 -15.65 9.48
CA LEU A 5 8.56 -15.90 8.93
C LEU A 5 8.79 -15.26 7.55
N ASN A 6 7.75 -14.91 6.82
CA ASN A 6 7.86 -14.52 5.42
C ASN A 6 7.29 -13.14 5.09
N ALA A 7 6.56 -12.49 6.00
CA ALA A 7 5.88 -11.23 5.74
C ALA A 7 6.83 -10.15 5.15
N ASN A 8 8.03 -9.98 5.73
CA ASN A 8 8.99 -8.98 5.26
C ASN A 8 9.64 -9.28 3.89
N LYS A 9 9.37 -10.44 3.28
CA LYS A 9 9.94 -10.80 1.97
C LYS A 9 9.14 -10.22 0.81
N PHE A 10 7.95 -9.66 1.09
CA PHE A 10 7.03 -9.18 0.07
C PHE A 10 6.79 -7.69 0.24
N ARG A 11 6.85 -6.95 -0.88
CA ARG A 11 6.59 -5.50 -0.88
C ARG A 11 5.10 -5.18 -0.78
N THR A 12 4.24 -6.12 -1.15
CA THR A 12 2.79 -6.04 -0.98
C THR A 12 2.26 -7.29 -0.31
N ILE A 13 1.45 -7.13 0.74
CA ILE A 13 0.73 -8.20 1.42
C ILE A 13 -0.76 -7.92 1.26
N HIS A 14 -1.54 -8.86 0.72
CA HIS A 14 -3.01 -8.74 0.63
C HIS A 14 -3.67 -9.83 1.46
N LEU A 15 -4.37 -9.40 2.53
CA LEU A 15 -5.12 -10.25 3.44
C LEU A 15 -6.62 -10.11 3.17
N ALA A 16 -7.15 -11.01 2.35
CA ALA A 16 -8.57 -11.17 2.05
C ALA A 16 -9.17 -12.31 2.87
N THR A 17 -9.19 -12.14 4.19
CA THR A 17 -9.59 -13.20 5.13
C THR A 17 -10.66 -12.71 6.12
N HIS A 18 -10.89 -13.45 7.20
CA HIS A 18 -11.76 -12.99 8.29
C HIS A 18 -10.93 -12.29 9.36
N ALA A 19 -11.49 -11.26 9.99
CA ALA A 19 -10.89 -10.61 11.15
C ALA A 19 -11.89 -10.47 12.28
N SER A 20 -11.41 -10.60 13.51
CA SER A 20 -12.19 -10.35 14.73
C SER A 20 -11.52 -9.24 15.53
N MET A 21 -12.32 -8.29 15.99
CA MET A 21 -11.84 -7.12 16.73
C MET A 21 -12.25 -7.20 18.18
N ASN A 22 -11.34 -6.79 19.05
CA ASN A 22 -11.59 -6.68 20.47
C ASN A 22 -11.39 -5.22 20.90
N ASN A 23 -12.49 -4.49 21.12
CA ASN A 23 -12.43 -3.08 21.50
C ASN A 23 -11.98 -2.86 22.95
N THR A 24 -12.12 -3.87 23.81
CA THR A 24 -11.65 -3.81 25.21
C THR A 24 -10.16 -4.13 25.33
N GLU A 25 -9.67 -5.05 24.51
CA GLU A 25 -8.27 -5.47 24.44
C GLU A 25 -7.79 -5.44 22.97
N PRO A 26 -7.45 -4.27 22.40
CA PRO A 26 -7.12 -4.13 20.98
C PRO A 26 -6.00 -5.05 20.49
N LEU A 27 -5.02 -5.37 21.35
CA LEU A 27 -3.93 -6.30 21.07
C LEU A 27 -4.38 -7.76 20.84
N ARG A 28 -5.59 -8.12 21.29
CA ARG A 28 -6.22 -9.42 21.07
C ARG A 28 -7.12 -9.45 19.84
N SER A 29 -7.22 -8.36 19.08
CA SER A 29 -7.77 -8.40 17.73
C SER A 29 -6.93 -9.32 16.86
N PHE A 30 -7.54 -10.10 15.98
CA PHE A 30 -6.83 -11.08 15.16
C PHE A 30 -7.38 -11.21 13.75
N ILE A 31 -6.49 -11.65 12.86
CA ILE A 31 -6.80 -12.12 11.51
C ILE A 31 -6.85 -13.65 11.54
N LEU A 32 -7.90 -14.23 10.97
CA LEU A 32 -8.10 -15.67 10.88
C LEU A 32 -7.75 -16.14 9.47
N PHE A 33 -6.72 -16.95 9.33
CA PHE A 33 -6.28 -17.47 8.03
C PHE A 33 -7.12 -18.65 7.53
N HIS A 34 -7.76 -19.37 8.44
CA HIS A 34 -8.55 -20.54 8.12
C HIS A 34 -9.91 -20.49 8.84
N PRO A 35 -11.05 -20.40 8.13
CA PRO A 35 -12.37 -20.20 8.75
C PRO A 35 -12.76 -21.28 9.76
N SER A 36 -12.34 -22.52 9.52
CA SER A 36 -12.71 -23.68 10.33
C SER A 36 -11.68 -24.05 11.39
N ASP A 37 -10.55 -23.33 11.46
CA ASP A 37 -9.46 -23.66 12.38
C ASP A 37 -9.16 -22.44 13.27
N PRO A 38 -9.62 -22.46 14.54
CA PRO A 38 -9.46 -21.34 15.45
C PRO A 38 -8.02 -21.13 15.92
N ASP A 39 -7.09 -22.03 15.61
CA ASP A 39 -5.68 -21.93 16.01
C ASP A 39 -4.85 -21.15 14.98
N HIS A 40 -5.36 -20.98 13.76
CA HIS A 40 -4.71 -20.22 12.68
C HIS A 40 -5.04 -18.73 12.73
N LYS A 41 -4.77 -18.12 13.88
CA LYS A 41 -4.94 -16.68 14.15
C LYS A 41 -3.60 -15.95 14.07
N LEU A 42 -3.65 -14.72 13.62
CA LEU A 42 -2.59 -13.73 13.72
C LEU A 42 -3.11 -12.57 14.56
N PHE A 43 -2.66 -12.49 15.80
CA PHE A 43 -3.04 -11.44 16.72
C PHE A 43 -2.29 -10.13 16.44
N ALA A 44 -2.92 -9.01 16.77
CA ALA A 44 -2.30 -7.69 16.65
C ALA A 44 -0.97 -7.62 17.40
N GLN A 45 -0.88 -8.18 18.62
CA GLN A 45 0.37 -8.25 19.38
C GLN A 45 1.51 -8.99 18.66
N GLU A 46 1.20 -9.99 17.83
CA GLU A 46 2.23 -10.71 17.07
C GLU A 46 2.70 -9.85 15.90
N ILE A 47 1.78 -9.11 15.27
CA ILE A 47 2.11 -8.15 14.20
C ILE A 47 3.02 -7.05 14.74
N TYR A 48 2.79 -6.54 15.95
CA TYR A 48 3.65 -5.53 16.59
C TYR A 48 5.12 -5.96 16.74
N ASN A 49 5.39 -7.26 16.79
CA ASN A 49 6.74 -7.82 16.91
C ASN A 49 7.37 -8.18 15.54
N LEU A 50 6.69 -7.89 14.43
CA LEU A 50 7.25 -8.08 13.09
C LEU A 50 8.16 -6.92 12.70
N ASP A 51 9.10 -7.23 11.83
CA ASP A 51 9.81 -6.26 10.99
C ASP A 51 9.19 -6.34 9.60
N LEU A 52 8.62 -5.23 9.14
CA LEU A 52 7.96 -5.05 7.84
C LEU A 52 8.57 -3.88 7.07
N ASP A 53 9.82 -3.50 7.33
CA ASP A 53 10.49 -2.36 6.69
C ASP A 53 10.59 -2.52 5.16
N SER A 54 10.62 -3.75 4.66
CA SER A 54 10.60 -4.06 3.22
C SER A 54 9.18 -4.19 2.65
N THR A 55 8.15 -4.12 3.49
CA THR A 55 6.74 -4.18 3.09
C THR A 55 6.17 -2.78 2.88
N GLU A 56 5.97 -2.41 1.62
CA GLU A 56 5.49 -1.07 1.27
C GLU A 56 3.98 -0.90 1.33
N LEU A 57 3.21 -1.99 1.25
CA LEU A 57 1.75 -1.97 1.25
C LEU A 57 1.16 -3.22 1.90
N VAL A 58 0.27 -3.03 2.86
CA VAL A 58 -0.63 -4.07 3.38
C VAL A 58 -2.07 -3.73 2.99
N ILE A 59 -2.78 -4.66 2.36
CA ILE A 59 -4.20 -4.54 2.02
C ILE A 59 -4.99 -5.46 2.95
N LEU A 60 -5.76 -4.85 3.84
CA LEU A 60 -6.69 -5.50 4.76
C LEU A 60 -8.10 -5.40 4.18
N SER A 61 -8.46 -6.35 3.33
CA SER A 61 -9.85 -6.52 2.88
C SER A 61 -10.60 -7.53 3.74
N ALA A 62 -10.17 -7.70 5.00
CA ALA A 62 -10.73 -8.69 5.89
C ALA A 62 -12.11 -8.26 6.40
N CYS A 63 -13.10 -9.14 6.26
CA CYS A 63 -14.47 -8.90 6.73
C CYS A 63 -14.58 -9.23 8.22
N GLU A 64 -15.17 -8.32 9.00
CA GLU A 64 -15.45 -8.53 10.42
C GLU A 64 -16.34 -9.77 10.65
N THR A 65 -15.92 -10.65 11.56
CA THR A 65 -16.70 -11.82 12.03
C THR A 65 -17.50 -11.55 13.31
N GLY A 66 -17.60 -10.29 13.75
CA GLY A 66 -18.29 -9.91 14.98
C GLY A 66 -19.71 -9.36 14.79
N GLY A 67 -20.70 -10.23 14.63
CA GLY A 67 -22.08 -9.99 15.13
C GLY A 67 -22.85 -8.71 14.77
N GLY A 68 -22.48 -7.96 13.72
CA GLY A 68 -23.29 -6.83 13.23
C GLY A 68 -23.39 -5.62 14.17
N GLN A 69 -22.58 -5.55 15.23
CA GLN A 69 -22.46 -4.32 16.01
C GLN A 69 -21.60 -3.35 15.21
N LEU A 70 -22.14 -2.16 14.94
CA LEU A 70 -21.38 -1.01 14.44
C LEU A 70 -20.19 -0.76 15.38
N VAL A 71 -19.04 -1.28 15.01
CA VAL A 71 -17.79 -1.04 15.74
C VAL A 71 -17.42 0.41 15.49
N LYS A 72 -17.39 1.23 16.55
CA LYS A 72 -16.61 2.47 16.52
C LYS A 72 -15.21 2.08 16.07
N GLY A 73 -14.74 2.58 14.92
CA GLY A 73 -13.67 2.04 14.07
C GLY A 73 -12.27 1.81 14.65
N GLU A 74 -12.12 1.63 15.96
CA GLU A 74 -10.85 1.42 16.66
C GLU A 74 -10.24 0.04 16.41
N GLY A 75 -11.02 -1.01 16.16
CA GLY A 75 -10.47 -2.37 16.01
C GLY A 75 -9.73 -2.63 14.68
N LEU A 76 -10.25 -2.20 13.52
CA LEU A 76 -9.53 -2.32 12.23
C LEU A 76 -8.39 -1.30 12.18
N MET A 77 -8.59 -0.16 12.82
CA MET A 77 -7.50 0.76 13.13
C MET A 77 -6.43 0.11 14.02
N SER A 78 -6.78 -0.81 14.93
CA SER A 78 -5.79 -1.50 15.77
C SER A 78 -4.91 -2.46 14.98
N LEU A 79 -5.49 -3.23 14.05
CA LEU A 79 -4.71 -4.08 13.13
C LEU A 79 -3.88 -3.23 12.17
N SER A 80 -4.48 -2.19 11.59
CA SER A 80 -3.76 -1.24 10.73
C SER A 80 -2.60 -0.58 11.49
N ARG A 81 -2.80 -0.19 12.75
CA ARG A 81 -1.77 0.39 13.61
C ARG A 81 -0.67 -0.61 13.93
N ALA A 82 -1.00 -1.88 14.14
CA ALA A 82 0.00 -2.93 14.35
C ALA A 82 0.90 -3.08 13.11
N PHE A 83 0.32 -3.14 11.90
CA PHE A 83 1.10 -3.17 10.66
C PHE A 83 1.94 -1.92 10.44
N ALA A 84 1.40 -0.73 10.74
CA ALA A 84 2.13 0.52 10.66
C ALA A 84 3.32 0.54 11.62
N TYR A 85 3.10 0.10 12.87
CA TYR A 85 4.15 0.03 13.89
C TYR A 85 5.26 -0.94 13.52
N ALA A 86 4.90 -2.06 12.89
CA ALA A 86 5.83 -3.06 12.41
C ALA A 86 6.72 -2.58 11.24
N GLY A 87 6.52 -1.35 10.72
CA GLY A 87 7.36 -0.76 9.66
C GLY A 87 6.66 -0.63 8.30
N CYS A 88 5.42 -1.10 8.16
CA CYS A 88 4.70 -0.96 6.90
C CYS A 88 4.28 0.49 6.64
N GLN A 89 4.72 1.05 5.51
CA GLN A 89 4.51 2.46 5.18
C GLN A 89 3.09 2.79 4.74
N ASN A 90 2.36 1.80 4.21
CA ASN A 90 1.01 1.99 3.68
C ASN A 90 0.08 0.85 4.01
N ILE A 91 -1.12 1.20 4.45
CA ILE A 91 -2.19 0.25 4.71
C ILE A 91 -3.43 0.68 3.94
N ILE A 92 -4.00 -0.24 3.15
CA ILE A 92 -5.36 -0.10 2.64
C ILE A 92 -6.26 -0.95 3.52
N THR A 93 -7.25 -0.35 4.17
CA THR A 93 -8.15 -1.04 5.10
C THR A 93 -9.60 -0.68 4.84
N SER A 94 -10.52 -1.58 5.19
CA SER A 94 -11.95 -1.29 5.16
C SER A 94 -12.39 -0.48 6.39
N LEU A 95 -13.39 0.39 6.21
CA LEU A 95 -14.07 1.13 7.27
C LEU A 95 -15.29 0.37 7.82
N TRP A 96 -15.90 -0.46 6.97
CA TRP A 96 -17.04 -1.31 7.28
C TRP A 96 -17.03 -2.55 6.38
N LYS A 97 -17.82 -3.56 6.78
CA LYS A 97 -18.04 -4.76 5.97
C LYS A 97 -18.84 -4.41 4.71
N ALA A 98 -18.25 -4.69 3.55
CA ALA A 98 -18.90 -4.55 2.25
C ALA A 98 -19.16 -5.93 1.61
N SER A 99 -19.81 -5.93 0.45
CA SER A 99 -19.95 -7.14 -0.38
C SER A 99 -18.58 -7.66 -0.81
N ASP A 100 -18.34 -8.96 -0.61
CA ASP A 100 -17.10 -9.63 -1.02
C ASP A 100 -16.87 -9.45 -2.54
N LYS A 101 -17.93 -9.53 -3.35
CA LYS A 101 -17.86 -9.34 -4.81
C LYS A 101 -17.36 -7.94 -5.19
N ASN A 102 -17.86 -6.91 -4.51
CA ASN A 102 -17.51 -5.52 -4.82
C ASN A 102 -16.10 -5.20 -4.34
N THR A 103 -15.74 -5.69 -3.16
CA THR A 103 -14.39 -5.56 -2.60
C THR A 103 -13.38 -6.25 -3.51
N ALA A 104 -13.67 -7.48 -3.98
CA ALA A 104 -12.82 -8.22 -4.91
C ALA A 104 -12.59 -7.43 -6.21
N PHE A 105 -13.66 -6.88 -6.80
CA PHE A 105 -13.54 -6.03 -8.00
C PHE A 105 -12.58 -4.86 -7.77
N ILE A 106 -12.80 -4.08 -6.70
CA ILE A 106 -11.98 -2.89 -6.41
C ILE A 106 -10.54 -3.29 -6.13
N THR A 107 -10.29 -4.33 -5.32
CA THR A 107 -8.92 -4.78 -5.03
C THR A 107 -8.22 -5.36 -6.27
N GLY A 108 -8.94 -6.01 -7.17
CA GLY A 108 -8.38 -6.50 -8.45
C GLY A 108 -7.95 -5.35 -9.36
N ARG A 109 -8.77 -4.31 -9.48
CA ARG A 109 -8.41 -3.09 -10.24
C ARG A 109 -7.27 -2.32 -9.56
N LEU A 110 -7.26 -2.26 -8.23
CA LEU A 110 -6.17 -1.66 -7.46
C LEU A 110 -4.82 -2.31 -7.79
N HIS A 111 -4.73 -3.65 -7.73
CA HIS A 111 -3.51 -4.38 -8.10
C HIS A 111 -3.11 -4.11 -9.55
N TYR A 112 -4.08 -4.12 -10.48
CA TYR A 112 -3.82 -3.77 -11.89
C TYR A 112 -3.15 -2.39 -12.04
N TYR A 113 -3.59 -1.36 -11.31
CA TYR A 113 -2.98 -0.03 -11.41
C TYR A 113 -1.63 0.07 -10.68
N ILE A 114 -1.47 -0.62 -9.56
CA ILE A 114 -0.17 -0.74 -8.88
C ILE A 114 0.87 -1.36 -9.83
N ASP A 115 0.51 -2.43 -10.54
CA ASP A 115 1.38 -3.09 -11.53
C ASP A 115 1.71 -2.19 -12.73
N LYS A 116 0.83 -1.23 -13.03
CA LYS A 116 1.07 -0.17 -14.04
C LYS A 116 1.96 0.96 -13.54
N GLY A 117 2.41 0.92 -12.29
CA GLY A 117 3.31 1.92 -11.69
C GLY A 117 2.59 3.13 -11.12
N PHE A 118 1.27 3.06 -10.91
CA PHE A 118 0.53 4.14 -10.25
C PHE A 118 0.92 4.23 -8.77
N SER A 119 0.84 5.44 -8.22
CA SER A 119 0.87 5.66 -6.78
C SER A 119 -0.35 4.99 -6.12
N LYS A 120 -0.23 4.64 -4.83
CA LYS A 120 -1.22 3.78 -4.16
C LYS A 120 -2.59 4.47 -4.03
N ASP A 121 -2.59 5.78 -3.86
CA ASP A 121 -3.77 6.64 -3.85
C ASP A 121 -4.44 6.72 -5.22
N MET A 122 -3.68 6.96 -6.29
CA MET A 122 -4.21 6.99 -7.66
C MET A 122 -4.74 5.62 -8.07
N ALA A 123 -4.05 4.54 -7.71
CA ALA A 123 -4.49 3.18 -7.97
C ALA A 123 -5.84 2.87 -7.30
N LEU A 124 -5.99 3.25 -6.01
CA LEU A 124 -7.26 3.07 -5.29
C LEU A 124 -8.38 3.97 -5.84
N GLN A 125 -8.06 5.21 -6.17
CA GLN A 125 -9.01 6.13 -6.80
C GLN A 125 -9.51 5.58 -8.13
N GLN A 126 -8.61 5.16 -9.00
CA GLN A 126 -8.96 4.65 -10.32
C GLN A 126 -9.73 3.33 -10.23
N ALA A 127 -9.38 2.45 -9.29
CA ALA A 127 -10.15 1.25 -9.02
C ALA A 127 -11.61 1.54 -8.62
N LYS A 128 -11.85 2.58 -7.81
CA LYS A 128 -13.20 3.03 -7.43
C LYS A 128 -13.95 3.66 -8.61
N LEU A 129 -13.25 4.45 -9.44
CA LEU A 129 -13.83 5.02 -10.66
C LEU A 129 -14.24 3.93 -11.65
N ASP A 130 -13.41 2.91 -11.84
CA ASP A 130 -13.73 1.75 -12.67
C ASP A 130 -14.96 1.01 -12.15
N PHE A 131 -15.09 0.85 -10.83
CA PHE A 131 -16.28 0.24 -10.23
C PHE A 131 -17.55 1.06 -10.51
N LEU A 132 -17.47 2.39 -10.39
CA LEU A 132 -18.58 3.30 -10.67
C LEU A 132 -18.97 3.36 -12.15
N ASN A 133 -18.00 3.26 -13.05
CA ASN A 133 -18.22 3.37 -14.49
C ASN A 133 -18.45 2.02 -15.18
N SER A 134 -18.22 0.90 -14.49
CA SER A 134 -18.44 -0.44 -15.04
C SER A 134 -19.92 -0.69 -15.36
N ASN A 135 -20.13 -1.36 -16.49
CA ASN A 135 -21.44 -1.89 -16.91
C ASN A 135 -21.72 -3.27 -16.28
N GLU A 136 -20.71 -3.93 -15.69
CA GLU A 136 -20.85 -5.20 -14.97
C GLU A 136 -21.46 -5.02 -13.57
N ILE A 137 -21.43 -3.78 -13.05
CA ILE A 137 -21.95 -3.41 -11.74
C ILE A 137 -23.34 -2.79 -11.92
N GLU A 138 -24.35 -3.46 -11.37
CA GLU A 138 -25.72 -2.97 -11.42
C GLU A 138 -25.85 -1.58 -10.76
N PRO A 139 -26.71 -0.68 -11.27
CA PRO A 139 -26.87 0.67 -10.73
C PRO A 139 -27.14 0.73 -9.22
N ARG A 140 -27.86 -0.26 -8.67
CA ARG A 140 -28.13 -0.37 -7.22
C ARG A 140 -26.87 -0.51 -6.36
N TYR A 141 -25.77 -1.01 -6.93
CA TYR A 141 -24.50 -1.19 -6.24
C TYR A 141 -23.56 0.01 -6.36
N LYS A 142 -23.95 1.11 -7.01
CA LYS A 142 -23.12 2.32 -7.17
C LYS A 142 -23.20 3.30 -5.99
N SER A 143 -24.04 3.00 -4.99
CA SER A 143 -24.10 3.76 -3.73
C SER A 143 -22.77 3.68 -2.96
N PRO A 144 -22.33 4.74 -2.24
CA PRO A 144 -21.09 4.78 -1.47
C PRO A 144 -20.86 3.59 -0.53
N VAL A 145 -21.91 2.98 0.01
CA VAL A 145 -21.82 1.80 0.89
C VAL A 145 -21.05 0.63 0.27
N TYR A 146 -20.99 0.55 -1.07
CA TYR A 146 -20.39 -0.54 -1.82
C TYR A 146 -18.95 -0.31 -2.27
N TRP A 147 -18.48 0.93 -2.33
CA TRP A 147 -17.16 1.26 -2.89
C TRP A 147 -16.32 2.19 -1.99
N ALA A 148 -16.95 2.94 -1.09
CA ALA A 148 -16.26 3.89 -0.21
C ALA A 148 -15.68 3.24 1.05
N ASN A 149 -15.84 1.92 1.22
CA ASN A 149 -15.38 1.22 2.41
C ASN A 149 -13.85 1.17 2.51
N LEU A 150 -13.11 1.09 1.40
CA LEU A 150 -11.64 0.99 1.42
C LEU A 150 -10.99 2.37 1.50
N ILE A 151 -10.08 2.58 2.45
CA ILE A 151 -9.26 3.79 2.60
C ILE A 151 -7.78 3.45 2.60
N LEU A 152 -6.94 4.40 2.20
CA LEU A 152 -5.49 4.34 2.30
C LEU A 152 -5.03 5.14 3.52
N ILE A 153 -4.14 4.56 4.33
CA ILE A 153 -3.45 5.18 5.46
C ILE A 153 -1.95 5.04 5.20
N GLY A 154 -1.20 6.15 5.17
CA GLY A 154 0.25 6.12 4.95
C GLY A 154 0.72 7.11 3.89
N ASN A 155 1.87 6.82 3.29
CA ASN A 155 2.49 7.63 2.24
C ASN A 155 2.12 7.15 0.82
N TYR A 156 1.44 8.00 0.06
CA TYR A 156 0.91 7.67 -1.27
C TYR A 156 1.97 7.37 -2.35
N GLU A 157 3.24 7.69 -2.15
CA GLU A 157 4.33 7.56 -3.15
C GLU A 157 4.36 6.21 -3.93
N PRO A 158 4.68 6.22 -5.24
CA PRO A 158 4.83 5.00 -6.04
C PRO A 158 5.98 4.09 -5.58
N TYR A 159 5.86 2.79 -5.85
CA TYR A 159 6.86 1.76 -5.55
C TYR A 159 8.24 2.05 -6.18
N HIS A 160 8.25 2.60 -7.39
CA HIS A 160 9.45 3.09 -8.05
C HIS A 160 9.46 4.61 -8.00
N LYS A 161 10.18 5.17 -7.04
CA LYS A 161 10.64 6.56 -7.15
C LYS A 161 11.61 6.60 -8.34
N ASN A 162 11.25 7.30 -9.42
CA ASN A 162 12.15 7.46 -10.56
C ASN A 162 13.38 8.25 -10.09
N ASN A 163 14.42 7.53 -9.64
CA ASN A 163 15.65 8.12 -9.16
C ASN A 163 16.50 8.46 -10.37
N ASN A 164 16.21 9.62 -10.91
CA ASN A 164 16.57 10.05 -12.25
C ASN A 164 18.04 10.56 -12.24
N TRP A 165 18.94 9.95 -11.46
CA TRP A 165 20.34 10.37 -11.26
C TRP A 165 21.15 10.53 -12.56
N TRP A 166 20.76 9.83 -13.61
CA TRP A 166 21.41 9.90 -14.92
C TRP A 166 21.28 11.28 -15.58
N TRP A 167 20.19 12.04 -15.36
CA TRP A 167 20.11 13.42 -15.87
C TRP A 167 20.99 14.37 -15.08
N ILE A 168 21.12 14.16 -13.76
CA ILE A 168 22.05 14.91 -12.90
C ILE A 168 23.49 14.65 -13.37
N ALA A 169 23.84 13.39 -13.63
CA ALA A 169 25.13 13.02 -14.19
C ALA A 169 25.37 13.65 -15.58
N LEU A 170 24.38 13.66 -16.48
CA LEU A 170 24.46 14.34 -17.78
C LEU A 170 24.72 15.84 -17.64
N VAL A 171 24.03 16.52 -16.72
CA VAL A 171 24.22 17.96 -16.46
C VAL A 171 25.62 18.23 -15.93
N LEU A 172 26.14 17.40 -15.01
CA LEU A 172 27.50 17.54 -14.50
C LEU A 172 28.56 17.29 -15.58
N ILE A 173 28.38 16.28 -16.44
CA ILE A 173 29.31 15.97 -17.54
C ILE A 173 29.33 17.11 -18.57
N THR A 174 28.16 17.59 -18.98
CA THR A 174 28.05 18.71 -19.94
C THR A 174 28.61 20.01 -19.36
N GLY A 175 28.36 20.29 -18.08
CA GLY A 175 28.98 21.41 -17.36
C GLY A 175 30.51 21.32 -17.31
N ALA A 176 31.06 20.12 -17.03
CA ALA A 176 32.51 19.90 -17.01
C ALA A 176 33.15 20.06 -18.40
N LEU A 177 32.49 19.58 -19.46
CA LEU A 177 32.96 19.72 -20.84
C LEU A 177 32.97 21.18 -21.31
N THR A 178 31.89 21.91 -21.04
CA THR A 178 31.79 23.34 -21.38
C THR A 178 32.84 24.17 -20.63
N TYR A 179 33.02 23.93 -19.32
CA TYR A 179 34.08 24.55 -18.52
C TYR A 179 35.47 24.27 -19.09
N LYS A 180 35.77 23.00 -19.43
CA LYS A 180 37.06 22.61 -20.02
C LYS A 180 37.30 23.29 -21.37
N MET A 181 36.28 23.43 -22.21
CA MET A 181 36.38 24.14 -23.49
C MET A 181 36.63 25.64 -23.31
N MET A 182 35.97 26.30 -22.35
CA MET A 182 36.19 27.73 -22.06
C MET A 182 37.59 27.99 -21.49
N LYS A 183 38.10 27.10 -20.63
CA LYS A 183 39.47 27.17 -20.11
C LYS A 183 40.52 26.94 -21.20
N ASN A 184 40.27 26.01 -22.14
CA ASN A 184 41.23 25.71 -23.20
C ASN A 184 41.31 26.81 -24.28
N LYS A 185 40.23 27.58 -24.48
CA LYS A 185 40.21 28.75 -25.38
C LYS A 185 40.86 30.02 -24.80
N SER A 186 41.00 30.09 -23.47
CA SER A 186 41.53 31.27 -22.76
C SER A 186 43.03 31.21 -22.46
N LEU A 187 43.73 30.13 -22.83
CA LEU A 187 45.18 30.02 -22.70
C LEU A 187 45.85 30.64 -23.94
N PRO A 188 46.54 31.79 -23.82
CA PRO A 188 47.29 32.35 -24.94
C PRO A 188 48.43 31.40 -25.32
N LYS A 189 48.56 31.09 -26.62
CA LYS A 189 49.75 30.43 -27.15
C LYS A 189 50.93 31.40 -26.97
N ASN A 190 51.81 31.11 -26.02
CA ASN A 190 53.11 31.76 -25.97
C ASN A 190 53.90 31.36 -27.22
N GLU A 191 53.93 32.23 -28.22
CA GLU A 191 54.95 32.21 -29.28
C GLU A 191 56.29 32.54 -28.62
N LYS A 192 57.21 31.56 -28.64
CA LYS A 192 58.61 31.79 -28.33
C LYS A 192 59.31 32.22 -29.62
N THR A 193 59.88 33.42 -29.58
CA THR A 193 60.92 33.92 -30.50
C THR A 193 62.18 33.10 -30.43
#